data_AF-A0A381X2C8-F1
#
_entry.id   AF-A0A381X2C8-F1
#
_cell.length_a   1.000
_cell.length_b   1.000
_cell.length_c   1.000
_cell.angle_alpha   90.00
_cell.angle_beta   90.00
_cell.angle_gamma   90.00
#
_symmetry.space_group_name_H-M   'P 1'
#
loop_
_entity.id
_entity.type
_entity.pdbx_description
1 polymer ?
#
loop_
_entity_poly.entity_id
_entity_poly.type
_entity_poly.pdbx_seq_one_letter_code
_entity_poly.pdbx_strand_id
1 'polypeptide(L)' 'MKQEIIKEKFSYAMLIIDLSEEIRIPIKETKKIVDTAISIIKPSKIDYNKLKEEILAFVVINIFSLICKL' A
#
# COMPACT_ATOMS: atom_id res chain seq x y z
N MET A 1 -16.25 -11.63 -14.44
CA MET A 1 -16.10 -10.17 -14.66
C MET A 1 -16.69 -9.32 -13.52
N LYS A 2 -18.01 -9.26 -13.29
CA LYS A 2 -18.58 -8.38 -12.22
C LYS A 2 -18.10 -8.72 -10.80
N GLN A 3 -18.04 -10.01 -10.46
CA GLN A 3 -17.58 -10.48 -9.14
C GLN A 3 -16.08 -10.22 -8.91
N GLU A 4 -15.27 -10.30 -9.98
CA GLU A 4 -13.83 -10.10 -9.94
C GLU A 4 -13.48 -8.62 -9.67
N ILE A 5 -14.16 -7.70 -10.35
CA ILE A 5 -14.03 -6.24 -10.10
C ILE A 5 -14.43 -5.88 -8.66
N ILE A 6 -15.48 -6.52 -8.12
CA ILE A 6 -15.90 -6.29 -6.73
C ILE A 6 -14.82 -6.78 -5.76
N LYS A 7 -14.23 -7.95 -6.02
CA LYS A 7 -13.16 -8.51 -5.20
C LYS A 7 -11.92 -7.61 -5.21
N GLU A 8 -11.51 -7.11 -6.38
CA GLU A 8 -10.36 -6.19 -6.48
C GLU A 8 -10.60 -4.89 -5.71
N LYS A 9 -11.79 -4.28 -5.85
CA LYS A 9 -12.14 -3.07 -5.08
C LYS A 9 -12.12 -3.32 -3.57
N PHE A 10 -12.59 -4.49 -3.13
CA PHE A 10 -12.57 -4.86 -1.72
C PHE A 10 -11.13 -5.07 -1.22
N SER A 11 -10.30 -5.80 -1.96
CA SER A 11 -8.89 -6.00 -1.62
C SER A 11 -8.09 -4.69 -1.57
N TYR A 12 -8.35 -3.78 -2.51
CA TYR A 12 -7.76 -2.44 -2.49
C TYR A 12 -8.19 -1.63 -1.26
N ALA A 13 -9.48 -1.64 -0.91
CA ALA A 13 -9.97 -0.94 0.28
C ALA A 13 -9.39 -1.52 1.57
N MET A 14 -9.34 -2.85 1.69
CA MET A 14 -8.73 -3.55 2.83
C MET A 14 -7.26 -3.20 2.97
N LEU A 15 -6.49 -3.21 1.87
CA LEU A 15 -5.08 -2.81 1.89
C LEU A 15 -4.88 -1.42 2.50
N ILE A 16 -5.71 -0.45 2.11
CA ILE A 16 -5.60 0.93 2.62
C ILE A 16 -5.90 0.99 4.12
N ILE A 17 -6.94 0.30 4.58
CA ILE A 17 -7.32 0.29 6.00
C ILE A 17 -6.22 -0.38 6.81
N ASP A 18 -5.80 -1.57 6.42
CA ASP A 18 -4.73 -2.33 7.06
C ASP A 18 -3.45 -1.49 7.20
N LEU A 19 -2.97 -0.91 6.09
CA LEU A 19 -1.77 -0.09 6.10
C LEU A 19 -1.96 1.15 6.99
N SER A 20 -3.12 1.81 6.94
CA SER A 20 -3.42 3.00 7.74
C SER A 20 -3.34 2.70 9.23
N GLU A 21 -3.87 1.55 9.66
CA GLU A 21 -3.81 1.09 11.05
C GLU A 21 -2.38 0.72 11.46
N GLU A 22 -1.66 -0.01 10.60
CA GLU A 22 -0.32 -0.54 10.88
C GLU A 22 0.74 0.57 10.96
N ILE A 23 0.75 1.49 9.99
CA ILE A 23 1.74 2.58 9.92
C ILE A 23 1.28 3.85 10.67
N ARG A 24 0.06 3.84 11.24
CA ARG A 24 -0.57 4.95 11.97
C ARG A 24 -0.67 6.26 11.16
N ILE A 25 -0.88 6.15 9.85
CA ILE A 25 -1.10 7.29 8.94
C ILE A 25 -2.59 7.36 8.58
N PRO A 26 -3.21 8.56 8.45
CA PRO A 26 -4.61 8.67 8.08
C PRO A 26 -4.94 7.99 6.74
N ILE A 27 -6.10 7.32 6.67
CA ILE A 27 -6.59 6.60 5.48
C ILE A 27 -6.42 7.40 4.18
N LYS A 28 -6.71 8.71 4.21
CA LYS A 28 -6.58 9.60 3.04
C LYS A 28 -5.14 9.68 2.52
N GLU A 29 -4.16 9.74 3.42
CA GLU A 29 -2.75 9.81 3.07
C GLU A 29 -2.23 8.42 2.69
N THR A 30 -2.62 7.37 3.41
CA THR A 30 -2.31 5.98 3.04
C THR A 30 -2.81 5.63 1.63
N LYS A 31 -4.02 6.09 1.27
CA LYS A 31 -4.54 5.94 -0.09
C LYS A 31 -3.60 6.56 -1.13
N LYS A 32 -3.07 7.76 -0.88
CA LYS A 32 -2.11 8.40 -1.80
C LYS A 32 -0.84 7.57 -1.95
N ILE A 33 -0.34 6.96 -0.86
CA ILE A 33 0.84 6.07 -0.90
C ILE A 33 0.55 4.86 -1.79
N VAL A 34 -0.56 4.17 -1.56
CA VAL A 34 -0.97 2.99 -2.35
C VAL A 34 -1.16 3.35 -3.82
N ASP A 35 -1.87 4.45 -4.11
CA ASP A 35 -2.10 4.92 -5.48
C ASP A 35 -0.78 5.26 -6.19
N THR A 36 0.13 5.92 -5.48
CA THR A 36 1.46 6.26 -5.98
C THR A 36 2.24 4.98 -6.31
N ALA A 37 2.30 4.02 -5.40
CA ALA A 37 2.99 2.74 -5.62
C ALA A 37 2.43 1.99 -6.84
N ILE A 38 1.11 1.88 -6.97
CA ILE A 38 0.46 1.25 -8.12
C ILE A 38 0.80 2.01 -9.42
N SER A 39 0.77 3.34 -9.39
CA SER A 39 1.05 4.17 -10.57
C SER A 39 2.51 4.09 -11.05
N ILE A 40 3.45 3.82 -10.13
CA ILE A 40 4.87 3.64 -10.43
C ILE A 40 5.12 2.24 -11.00
N ILE A 41 4.59 1.21 -10.34
CA ILE A 41 4.84 -0.19 -10.70
C ILE A 41 4.07 -0.57 -11.98
N LYS A 42 2.90 0.03 -12.22
CA LYS A 42 1.99 -0.26 -13.34
C LYS A 42 1.80 -1.77 -13.59
N PRO A 43 1.46 -2.56 -12.57
CA PRO A 43 1.38 -4.01 -12.73
C PRO A 43 0.18 -4.40 -13.61
N SER A 44 0.33 -5.46 -14.41
CA SER A 44 -0.77 -6.05 -15.19
C SER A 44 -1.81 -6.73 -14.31
N LYS A 45 -1.41 -7.19 -13.12
CA LYS A 45 -2.28 -7.74 -12.07
C LYS A 45 -1.69 -7.38 -10.71
N ILE A 46 -2.53 -6.94 -9.77
CA ILE A 46 -2.09 -6.55 -8.43
C ILE A 46 -2.20 -7.74 -7.49
N ASP A 47 -1.08 -8.10 -6.87
CA ASP A 47 -1.07 -8.91 -5.65
C ASP A 47 -1.06 -7.95 -4.45
N TYR A 48 -2.22 -7.79 -3.81
CA TYR A 48 -2.40 -6.85 -2.71
C TYR A 48 -1.63 -7.22 -1.44
N ASN A 49 -1.36 -8.51 -1.22
CA ASN A 49 -0.56 -8.95 -0.07
C ASN A 49 0.91 -8.57 -0.28
N LYS A 50 1.45 -8.88 -1.46
CA LYS A 50 2.81 -8.47 -1.81
C LYS A 50 2.96 -6.96 -1.82
N LEU A 51 1.98 -6.23 -2.35
CA LEU A 51 1.99 -4.77 -2.35
C LEU A 51 2.02 -4.20 -0.91
N LYS A 52 1.31 -4.83 0.04
CA LYS A 52 1.36 -4.45 1.46
C LYS A 52 2.78 -4.57 2.01
N GLU A 53 3.41 -5.73 1.81
CA GLU A 53 4.77 -6.02 2.30
C GLU A 53 5.80 -5.03 1.75
N GLU A 54 5.75 -4.72 0.45
CA GLU A 54 6.67 -3.78 -0.20
C GLU A 54 6.48 -2.35 0.32
N ILE A 55 5.23 -1.91 0.52
CA ILE A 55 4.95 -0.58 1.09
C ILE A 55 5.46 -0.49 2.53
N LEU A 56 5.23 -1.52 3.35
CA LEU A 56 5.74 -1.55 4.73
C LEU A 56 7.27 -1.55 4.76
N ALA A 57 7.92 -2.36 3.94
CA ALA A 57 9.37 -2.40 3.82
C ALA A 57 9.93 -1.02 3.42
N PHE A 58 9.31 -0.37 2.43
CA PHE A 58 9.68 0.99 2.03
C PHE A 58 9.55 1.98 3.20
N VAL A 59 8.42 1.99 3.90
CA VAL A 59 8.20 2.88 5.05
C VAL A 59 9.24 2.63 6.14
N VAL A 60 9.49 1.38 6.50
CA VAL A 60 10.49 0.99 7.51
C VAL A 60 11.88 1.47 7.09
N ILE A 61 12.32 1.19 5.86
CA ILE A 61 13.63 1.63 5.35
C ILE A 61 13.78 3.15 5.43
N ASN A 62 12.75 3.91 5.04
CA ASN A 62 12.80 5.37 5.09
C ASN A 62 12.85 5.91 6.52
N ILE A 63 12.09 5.32 7.45
CA ILE A 63 12.16 5.68 8.87
C ILE A 63 13.55 5.36 9.43
N PHE A 64 14.10 4.19 9.12
CA PHE A 64 15.44 3.80 9.53
C PHE A 64 16.50 4.75 8.96
N SER A 65 16.44 5.10 7.67
CA SER A 65 17.35 6.07 7.06
C SER A 65 17.26 7.43 7.76
N LEU A 66 16.05 7.91 8.09
CA LEU A 66 15.87 9.17 8.80
C LEU A 66 16.46 9.15 10.21
N ILE A 67 16.23 8.07 10.97
CA ILE A 67 16.74 7.94 12.34
C ILE A 67 18.25 7.75 12.35
N CYS A 68 18.76 6.87 11.49
CA CYS A 68 20.17 6.50 11.43
C CYS A 68 21.02 7.52 10.66
N LYS A 69 20.41 8.50 9.98
CA LYS A 69 21.09 9.46 9.08
C LYS A 69 21.98 8.76 8.05
N LEU A 70 21.52 7.60 7.56
CA LEU A 70 22.17 6.86 6.47
C LEU A 70 22.12 7.66 5.17
#